data_AF-A0A967U036-F1
#
_entry.id   AF-A0A967U036-F1
#
_cell.length_a   1.000
_cell.length_b   1.000
_cell.length_c   1.000
_cell.angle_alpha   90.00
_cell.angle_beta   90.00
_cell.angle_gamma   90.00
#
_symmetry.space_group_name_H-M   'P 1'
#
loop_
_entity.id
_entity.type
_entity.pdbx_description
1 polymer ?
#
loop_
_entity_poly.entity_id
_entity_poly.type
_entity_poly.pdbx_seq_one_letter_code
_entity_poly.pdbx_strand_id
1 'polypeptide(L)'
;MSKQSVSAKRGWIVVLAGTGINLALGILYTWSIFKGAIADSIATGAPGGFNWDKASINDPYATACLAFAAAMIVAGKVQDKFGPRVTCIIGGLMVGTGFMWISQTTSYWAWVAGFGIMAGVGIGFGYSSATPPALKWFPPAKTGLIAGIVVAGFGLASVYIAPLAQFLLGAYGLQQSMLYFGFGFVAITCFCGMFLANPPAGYVADPNAAKVSAKTVASDNKSPSQVLKTAKFYTLWTCFFIGAGAGLMVIGSAKGLAKASMGEMAFLVVAIMSVGNAAGRIIAGVVSDKIGRANTLVIMLVFQASLMFLA
;
A
#
# COMPACT_ATOMS: atom_id res chain seq x y z
N MET A 1 36.16 4.06 4.74
CA MET A 1 34.76 4.40 5.10
C MET A 1 34.40 3.71 6.40
N SER A 2 33.91 4.44 7.42
CA SER A 2 33.51 3.82 8.69
C SER A 2 32.30 2.88 8.49
N LYS A 3 32.20 1.80 9.27
CA LYS A 3 31.07 0.85 9.24
C LYS A 3 29.70 1.54 9.36
N GLN A 4 29.66 2.70 10.02
CA GLN A 4 28.47 3.52 10.21
C GLN A 4 27.97 4.20 8.91
N SER A 5 28.89 4.66 8.04
CA SER A 5 28.49 5.28 6.76
C SER A 5 28.03 4.25 5.73
N VAL A 6 28.57 3.03 5.78
CA VAL A 6 28.11 1.88 4.97
C VAL A 6 26.67 1.49 5.37
N SER A 7 26.34 1.57 6.67
CA SER A 7 25.00 1.26 7.16
C SER A 7 23.93 2.25 6.72
N ALA A 8 24.21 3.56 6.81
CA ALA A 8 23.25 4.60 6.42
C ALA A 8 22.92 4.55 4.91
N LYS A 9 23.93 4.31 4.06
CA LYS A 9 23.72 4.16 2.61
C LYS A 9 22.83 2.97 2.29
N ARG A 10 23.07 1.82 2.95
CA ARG A 10 22.27 0.61 2.74
C ARG A 10 20.82 0.82 3.20
N GLY A 11 20.62 1.49 4.34
CA GLY A 11 19.28 1.86 4.81
C GLY A 11 18.48 2.67 3.79
N TRP A 12 19.09 3.70 3.19
CA TRP A 12 18.42 4.49 2.15
C TRP A 12 18.13 3.72 0.86
N ILE A 13 19.02 2.80 0.46
CA ILE A 13 18.73 1.89 -0.68
C ILE A 13 17.48 1.05 -0.38
N VAL A 14 17.37 0.51 0.84
CA VAL A 14 16.18 -0.26 1.26
C VAL A 14 14.93 0.62 1.28
N VAL A 15 15.03 1.88 1.71
CA VAL A 15 13.91 2.85 1.68
C VAL A 15 13.45 3.08 0.25
N LEU A 16 14.35 3.43 -0.66
CA LEU A 16 14.00 3.71 -2.06
C LEU A 16 13.45 2.47 -2.76
N ALA A 17 14.02 1.29 -2.50
CA ALA A 17 13.50 0.03 -2.99
C ALA A 17 12.09 -0.25 -2.46
N GLY A 18 11.87 -0.04 -1.16
CA GLY A 18 10.55 -0.17 -0.53
C GLY A 18 9.52 0.81 -1.10
N THR A 19 9.91 2.06 -1.32
CA THR A 19 9.07 3.06 -2.01
C THR A 19 8.73 2.60 -3.41
N GLY A 20 9.69 2.09 -4.19
CA GLY A 20 9.47 1.57 -5.54
C GLY A 20 8.50 0.37 -5.58
N ILE A 21 8.62 -0.56 -4.62
CA ILE A 21 7.68 -1.68 -4.46
C ILE A 21 6.28 -1.15 -4.17
N ASN A 22 6.14 -0.25 -3.20
CA ASN A 22 4.84 0.32 -2.88
C ASN A 22 4.25 1.15 -4.03
N LEU A 23 5.11 1.83 -4.81
CA LEU A 23 4.72 2.57 -6.00
C LEU A 23 4.18 1.65 -7.11
N ALA A 24 4.72 0.44 -7.24
CA ALA A 24 4.16 -0.59 -8.12
C ALA A 24 2.84 -1.16 -7.57
N LEU A 25 2.80 -1.46 -6.27
CA LEU A 25 1.68 -2.18 -5.64
C LEU A 25 0.48 -1.30 -5.25
N GLY A 26 0.59 0.02 -5.39
CA GLY A 26 -0.50 0.99 -5.13
C GLY A 26 -1.63 0.98 -6.17
N ILE A 27 -1.69 -0.03 -7.05
CA ILE A 27 -2.70 -0.24 -8.09
C ILE A 27 -4.15 -0.21 -7.58
N LEU A 28 -4.38 -0.57 -6.29
CA LEU A 28 -5.70 -0.52 -5.66
C LEU A 28 -6.33 0.87 -5.73
N TYR A 29 -5.52 1.93 -5.67
CA TYR A 29 -6.02 3.31 -5.79
C TYR A 29 -6.39 3.72 -7.21
N THR A 30 -6.08 2.89 -8.21
CA THR A 30 -6.48 3.07 -9.60
C THR A 30 -7.70 2.20 -9.97
N TRP A 31 -8.27 1.46 -9.01
CA TRP A 31 -9.42 0.57 -9.25
C TRP A 31 -10.60 1.25 -9.94
N SER A 32 -10.89 2.51 -9.60
CA SER A 32 -12.01 3.27 -10.18
C SER A 32 -11.94 3.40 -11.72
N ILE A 33 -10.74 3.28 -12.31
CA ILE A 33 -10.53 3.27 -13.76
C ILE A 33 -10.92 1.92 -14.35
N PHE A 34 -10.43 0.82 -13.78
CA PHE A 34 -10.78 -0.54 -14.22
C PHE A 34 -12.26 -0.84 -14.00
N LYS A 35 -12.83 -0.42 -12.87
CA LYS A 35 -14.27 -0.45 -12.59
C LYS A 35 -15.06 0.25 -13.70
N GLY A 36 -14.60 1.42 -14.16
CA GLY A 36 -15.22 2.14 -15.28
C GLY A 36 -15.18 1.31 -16.57
N ALA A 37 -14.01 0.79 -16.94
CA ALA A 37 -13.85 -0.03 -18.14
C ALA A 37 -14.70 -1.32 -18.12
N ILE A 38 -14.82 -1.97 -16.94
CA ILE A 38 -15.70 -3.14 -16.75
C ILE A 38 -17.17 -2.73 -16.93
N ALA A 39 -17.59 -1.62 -16.31
CA ALA A 39 -18.96 -1.12 -16.44
C ALA A 39 -19.32 -0.74 -17.88
N ASP A 40 -18.39 -0.10 -18.59
CA ASP A 40 -18.56 0.24 -20.00
C ASP A 40 -18.66 -1.02 -20.86
N SER A 41 -17.81 -2.04 -20.61
CA SER A 41 -17.89 -3.33 -21.30
C SER A 41 -19.25 -4.01 -21.08
N ILE A 42 -19.76 -4.04 -19.85
CA ILE A 42 -21.10 -4.57 -19.53
C ILE A 42 -22.18 -3.79 -20.30
N ALA A 43 -22.07 -2.46 -20.37
CA ALA A 43 -23.04 -1.62 -21.07
C ALA A 43 -23.04 -1.84 -22.59
N THR A 44 -21.89 -2.13 -23.21
CA THR A 44 -21.82 -2.44 -24.65
C THR A 44 -22.48 -3.77 -25.02
N GLY A 45 -22.50 -4.75 -24.10
CA GLY A 45 -23.07 -6.08 -24.35
C GLY A 45 -22.36 -6.88 -25.44
N ALA A 46 -21.12 -6.52 -25.82
CA ALA A 46 -20.39 -7.20 -26.87
C ALA A 46 -20.13 -8.68 -26.54
N PRO A 47 -20.20 -9.61 -27.53
CA PRO A 47 -19.86 -11.01 -27.31
C PRO A 47 -18.45 -11.17 -26.73
N GLY A 48 -18.32 -11.93 -25.63
CA GLY A 48 -17.06 -12.10 -24.90
C GLY A 48 -16.72 -10.96 -23.92
N GLY A 49 -17.59 -9.95 -23.78
CA GLY A 49 -17.50 -8.90 -22.78
C GLY A 49 -17.84 -9.37 -21.36
N PHE A 50 -17.77 -8.44 -20.41
CA PHE A 50 -18.16 -8.69 -19.03
C PHE A 50 -19.69 -8.70 -18.89
N ASN A 51 -20.24 -9.59 -18.05
CA ASN A 51 -21.70 -9.72 -17.84
C ASN A 51 -22.10 -9.64 -16.35
N TRP A 52 -21.29 -8.99 -15.53
CA TRP A 52 -21.46 -9.01 -14.08
C TRP A 52 -22.63 -8.15 -13.63
N ASP A 53 -23.13 -8.41 -12.42
CA ASP A 53 -24.01 -7.47 -11.74
C ASP A 53 -23.24 -6.16 -11.47
N LYS A 54 -23.85 -5.02 -11.82
CA LYS A 54 -23.30 -3.68 -11.61
C LYS A 54 -23.06 -3.40 -10.13
N ALA A 55 -23.88 -3.96 -9.24
CA ALA A 55 -23.68 -3.83 -7.79
C ALA A 55 -22.39 -4.50 -7.30
N SER A 56 -22.00 -5.61 -7.93
CA SER A 56 -20.84 -6.44 -7.57
C SER A 56 -19.52 -6.03 -8.23
N ILE A 57 -19.50 -5.00 -9.07
CA ILE A 57 -18.25 -4.59 -9.76
C ILE A 57 -17.17 -4.20 -8.74
N ASN A 58 -17.51 -3.82 -7.50
CA ASN A 58 -16.52 -3.46 -6.49
C ASN A 58 -15.94 -4.66 -5.72
N ASP A 59 -16.50 -5.86 -5.89
CA ASP A 59 -16.18 -7.03 -5.07
C ASP A 59 -14.73 -7.50 -5.22
N PRO A 60 -14.10 -7.50 -6.42
CA PRO A 60 -12.67 -7.83 -6.53
C PRO A 60 -11.78 -6.87 -5.72
N TYR A 61 -12.08 -5.57 -5.72
CA TYR A 61 -11.34 -4.58 -4.92
C TYR A 61 -11.55 -4.76 -3.42
N ALA A 62 -12.79 -4.92 -2.98
CA ALA A 62 -13.10 -5.16 -1.58
C ALA A 62 -12.41 -6.43 -1.08
N THR A 63 -12.45 -7.50 -1.88
CA THR A 63 -11.76 -8.76 -1.63
C THR A 63 -10.25 -8.57 -1.56
N ALA A 64 -9.66 -7.75 -2.46
CA ALA A 64 -8.24 -7.44 -2.43
C ALA A 64 -7.80 -6.74 -1.15
N CYS A 65 -8.58 -5.78 -0.66
CA CYS A 65 -8.31 -5.10 0.59
C CYS A 65 -8.34 -6.07 1.80
N LEU A 66 -9.31 -6.98 1.83
CA LEU A 66 -9.42 -8.01 2.89
C LEU A 66 -8.27 -9.01 2.82
N ALA A 67 -7.98 -9.53 1.62
CA ALA A 67 -6.91 -10.47 1.38
C ALA A 67 -5.54 -9.87 1.72
N PHE A 68 -5.31 -8.60 1.36
CA PHE A 68 -4.14 -7.82 1.76
C PHE A 68 -4.02 -7.74 3.29
N ALA A 69 -5.07 -7.30 3.98
CA ALA A 69 -5.06 -7.15 5.43
C ALA A 69 -4.78 -8.48 6.16
N ALA A 70 -5.41 -9.57 5.73
CA ALA A 70 -5.18 -10.90 6.28
C ALA A 70 -3.76 -11.42 5.98
N ALA A 71 -3.29 -11.24 4.75
CA ALA A 71 -1.98 -11.69 4.31
C ALA A 71 -0.84 -11.02 5.07
N MET A 72 -0.98 -9.75 5.48
CA MET A 72 0.05 -9.04 6.25
C MET A 72 0.49 -9.78 7.51
N ILE A 73 -0.41 -10.52 8.17
CA ILE A 73 -0.10 -11.32 9.37
C ILE A 73 0.86 -12.47 9.02
N VAL A 74 0.58 -13.18 7.92
CA VAL A 74 1.40 -14.31 7.45
C VAL A 74 2.69 -13.80 6.83
N ALA A 75 2.61 -12.76 6.00
CA ALA A 75 3.73 -12.13 5.33
C ALA A 75 4.78 -11.61 6.31
N GLY A 76 4.36 -11.05 7.46
CA GLY A 76 5.27 -10.64 8.53
C GLY A 76 6.10 -11.81 9.07
N LYS A 77 5.45 -12.95 9.35
CA LYS A 77 6.15 -14.17 9.80
C LYS A 77 7.10 -14.71 8.73
N VAL A 78 6.70 -14.68 7.46
CA VAL A 78 7.56 -15.09 6.34
C VAL A 78 8.75 -14.15 6.22
N GLN A 79 8.54 -12.83 6.33
CA GLN A 79 9.62 -11.84 6.34
C GLN A 79 10.60 -12.12 7.47
N ASP A 80 10.12 -12.41 8.68
CA ASP A 80 10.99 -12.63 9.83
C ASP A 80 11.80 -13.92 9.69
N LYS A 81 11.23 -14.97 9.08
CA LYS A 81 11.90 -16.26 8.89
C LYS A 81 12.82 -16.30 7.67
N PHE A 82 12.38 -15.79 6.53
CA PHE A 82 13.07 -15.93 5.23
C PHE A 82 13.68 -14.63 4.72
N GLY A 83 13.46 -13.52 5.41
CA GLY A 83 13.96 -12.21 5.04
C GLY A 83 13.08 -11.49 4.01
N PRO A 84 13.30 -10.18 3.85
CA PRO A 84 12.39 -9.33 3.08
C PRO A 84 12.46 -9.55 1.57
N ARG A 85 13.63 -9.93 1.04
CA ARG A 85 13.79 -10.22 -0.39
C ARG A 85 12.87 -11.35 -0.84
N VAL A 86 12.88 -12.48 -0.12
CA VAL A 86 12.05 -13.65 -0.46
C VAL A 86 10.57 -13.32 -0.35
N THR A 87 10.17 -12.66 0.74
CA THR A 87 8.79 -12.20 0.93
C THR A 87 8.33 -11.29 -0.22
N CYS A 88 9.18 -10.35 -0.65
CA CYS A 88 8.87 -9.45 -1.76
C CYS A 88 8.68 -10.20 -3.08
N ILE A 89 9.56 -11.16 -3.40
CA ILE A 89 9.48 -11.93 -4.64
C ILE A 89 8.21 -12.77 -4.68
N ILE A 90 7.86 -13.43 -3.56
CA ILE A 90 6.58 -14.15 -3.43
C ILE A 90 5.42 -13.21 -3.71
N GLY A 91 5.42 -12.02 -3.07
CA GLY A 91 4.37 -11.03 -3.27
C GLY A 91 4.25 -10.56 -4.72
N GLY A 92 5.38 -10.20 -5.34
CA GLY A 92 5.47 -9.77 -6.73
C GLY A 92 4.95 -10.80 -7.73
N LEU A 93 5.35 -12.07 -7.55
CA LEU A 93 4.88 -13.18 -8.37
C LEU A 93 3.38 -13.40 -8.20
N MET A 94 2.85 -13.35 -6.97
CA MET A 94 1.41 -13.50 -6.72
C MET A 94 0.58 -12.38 -7.36
N VAL A 95 1.02 -11.13 -7.24
CA VAL A 95 0.36 -10.00 -7.92
C VAL A 95 0.41 -10.18 -9.43
N GLY A 96 1.59 -10.43 -9.98
CA GLY A 96 1.77 -10.56 -11.41
C GLY A 96 0.96 -11.70 -12.01
N THR A 97 1.01 -12.89 -11.41
CA THR A 97 0.25 -14.06 -11.85
C THR A 97 -1.26 -13.87 -11.68
N GLY A 98 -1.72 -13.20 -10.61
CA GLY A 98 -3.12 -12.82 -10.46
C GLY A 98 -3.61 -11.93 -11.61
N PHE A 99 -2.82 -10.91 -11.97
CA PHE A 99 -3.10 -10.02 -13.11
C PHE A 99 -3.02 -10.72 -14.48
N MET A 100 -2.04 -11.60 -14.67
CA MET A 100 -1.93 -12.43 -15.88
C MET A 100 -3.10 -13.40 -16.00
N TRP A 101 -3.60 -13.94 -14.89
CA TRP A 101 -4.76 -14.84 -14.92
C TRP A 101 -6.04 -14.10 -15.34
N ILE A 102 -6.35 -12.98 -14.69
CA ILE A 102 -7.55 -12.18 -15.03
C ILE A 102 -7.48 -11.57 -16.42
N SER A 103 -6.27 -11.42 -17.00
CA SER A 103 -6.11 -10.97 -18.39
C SER A 103 -6.73 -11.93 -19.41
N GLN A 104 -6.88 -13.21 -19.06
CA GLN A 104 -7.35 -14.25 -19.97
C GLN A 104 -8.84 -14.56 -19.82
N THR A 105 -9.58 -13.82 -19.00
CA THR A 105 -10.97 -14.14 -18.69
C THR A 105 -11.79 -12.92 -18.29
N THR A 106 -13.09 -12.96 -18.59
CA THR A 106 -14.09 -12.00 -18.10
C THR A 106 -14.95 -12.57 -16.98
N SER A 107 -14.60 -13.75 -16.44
CA SER A 107 -15.36 -14.40 -15.37
C SER A 107 -15.28 -13.62 -14.06
N TYR A 108 -16.45 -13.34 -13.46
CA TYR A 108 -16.57 -12.65 -12.19
C TYR A 108 -15.73 -13.32 -11.08
N TRP A 109 -15.92 -14.62 -10.90
CA TRP A 109 -15.21 -15.37 -9.85
C TRP A 109 -13.71 -15.47 -10.11
N ALA A 110 -13.28 -15.51 -11.37
CA ALA A 110 -11.87 -15.48 -11.70
C ALA A 110 -11.24 -14.13 -11.35
N TRP A 111 -11.96 -13.02 -11.50
CA TRP A 111 -11.49 -11.70 -11.07
C TRP A 111 -11.46 -11.55 -9.55
N VAL A 112 -12.47 -12.05 -8.84
CA VAL A 112 -12.45 -12.10 -7.36
C VAL A 112 -11.28 -12.96 -6.86
N ALA A 113 -10.99 -14.09 -7.50
CA ALA A 113 -9.89 -14.95 -7.11
C ALA A 113 -8.51 -14.38 -7.51
N GLY A 114 -8.34 -13.91 -8.74
CA GLY A 114 -7.08 -13.44 -9.30
C GLY A 114 -6.70 -12.03 -8.83
N PHE A 115 -7.58 -11.04 -9.01
CA PHE A 115 -7.34 -9.67 -8.53
C PHE A 115 -7.58 -9.58 -7.02
N GLY A 116 -8.71 -10.10 -6.55
CA GLY A 116 -9.09 -10.02 -5.14
C GLY A 116 -8.13 -10.81 -4.25
N ILE A 117 -8.19 -12.14 -4.32
CA ILE A 117 -7.43 -12.96 -3.38
C ILE A 117 -5.94 -12.97 -3.73
N MET A 118 -5.58 -13.39 -4.93
CA MET A 118 -4.19 -13.66 -5.29
C MET A 118 -3.34 -12.38 -5.31
N ALA A 119 -3.78 -11.34 -6.03
CA ALA A 119 -3.08 -10.07 -6.03
C ALA A 119 -3.20 -9.34 -4.68
N GLY A 120 -4.35 -9.40 -3.99
CA GLY A 120 -4.47 -8.85 -2.62
C GLY A 120 -3.47 -9.46 -1.64
N VAL A 121 -3.35 -10.79 -1.60
CA VAL A 121 -2.33 -11.48 -0.78
C VAL A 121 -0.93 -11.04 -1.21
N GLY A 122 -0.66 -10.99 -2.52
CA GLY A 122 0.64 -10.58 -3.05
C GLY A 122 1.03 -9.15 -2.65
N ILE A 123 0.08 -8.22 -2.65
CA ILE A 123 0.26 -6.85 -2.16
C ILE A 123 0.64 -6.85 -0.68
N GLY A 124 0.02 -7.71 0.14
CA GLY A 124 0.38 -7.89 1.54
C GLY A 124 1.82 -8.36 1.76
N PHE A 125 2.27 -9.32 0.95
CA PHE A 125 3.66 -9.77 0.98
C PHE A 125 4.63 -8.64 0.58
N GLY A 126 4.34 -7.91 -0.49
CA GLY A 126 5.14 -6.76 -0.92
C GLY A 126 5.22 -5.66 0.14
N TYR A 127 4.09 -5.25 0.69
CA TYR A 127 4.03 -4.18 1.71
C TYR A 127 4.76 -4.56 3.00
N SER A 128 4.61 -5.82 3.46
CA SER A 128 5.31 -6.37 4.63
C SER A 128 6.82 -6.49 4.39
N SER A 129 7.26 -6.68 3.15
CA SER A 129 8.67 -6.74 2.80
C SER A 129 9.34 -5.37 2.63
N ALA A 130 8.55 -4.30 2.43
CA ALA A 130 9.08 -2.96 2.19
C ALA A 130 9.25 -2.15 3.48
N THR A 131 8.16 -1.94 4.22
CA THR A 131 8.12 -0.95 5.31
C THR A 131 8.89 -1.41 6.55
N PRO A 132 8.62 -2.59 7.15
CA PRO A 132 9.29 -3.01 8.38
C PRO A 132 10.83 -3.12 8.25
N PRO A 133 11.40 -3.71 7.17
CA PRO A 133 12.85 -3.76 7.01
C PRO A 133 13.49 -2.38 6.88
N ALA A 134 12.87 -1.45 6.16
CA ALA A 134 13.38 -0.08 6.03
C ALA A 134 13.49 0.59 7.40
N LEU A 135 12.49 0.46 8.27
CA LEU A 135 12.49 1.05 9.61
C LEU A 135 13.65 0.54 10.48
N LYS A 136 14.05 -0.73 10.35
CA LYS A 136 15.12 -1.34 11.16
C LYS A 136 16.50 -0.68 10.93
N TRP A 137 16.70 0.03 9.81
CA TRP A 137 17.98 0.68 9.50
C TRP A 137 18.18 2.03 10.18
N PHE A 138 17.12 2.65 10.70
CA PHE A 138 17.13 4.03 11.17
C PHE A 138 16.79 4.14 12.66
N PRO A 139 17.24 5.23 13.33
CA PRO A 139 16.93 5.44 14.74
C PRO A 139 15.43 5.71 14.96
N PRO A 140 14.89 5.43 16.18
CA PRO A 140 13.48 5.63 16.50
C PRO A 140 12.94 7.05 16.26
N ALA A 141 13.83 8.05 16.31
CA ALA A 141 13.52 9.45 16.04
C ALA A 141 13.20 9.74 14.55
N LYS A 142 13.46 8.80 13.63
CA LYS A 142 13.18 8.93 12.19
C LYS A 142 12.13 7.94 11.69
N THR A 143 11.52 7.15 12.58
CA THR A 143 10.58 6.10 12.19
C THR A 143 9.40 6.65 11.38
N GLY A 144 8.89 7.84 11.72
CA GLY A 144 7.78 8.48 11.04
C GLY A 144 8.15 8.91 9.63
N LEU A 145 9.27 9.63 9.45
CA LEU A 145 9.76 10.03 8.13
C LEU A 145 10.01 8.82 7.23
N ILE A 146 10.69 7.78 7.74
CA ILE A 146 11.04 6.60 6.94
C ILE A 146 9.78 5.80 6.56
N ALA A 147 8.86 5.55 7.50
CA ALA A 147 7.56 4.96 7.18
C ALA A 147 6.82 5.82 6.16
N GLY A 148 6.82 7.14 6.35
CA GLY A 148 6.18 8.10 5.45
C GLY A 148 6.70 7.99 4.02
N ILE A 149 8.01 7.98 3.79
CA ILE A 149 8.62 7.87 2.46
C ILE A 149 8.32 6.52 1.79
N VAL A 150 8.49 5.42 2.53
CA VAL A 150 8.26 4.07 1.97
C VAL A 150 6.81 3.92 1.57
N VAL A 151 5.90 4.31 2.45
CA VAL A 151 4.47 4.13 2.23
C VAL A 151 3.88 5.19 1.30
N ALA A 152 4.50 6.38 1.18
CA ALA A 152 4.13 7.39 0.19
C ALA A 152 4.19 6.87 -1.25
N GLY A 153 5.06 5.90 -1.55
CA GLY A 153 5.05 5.21 -2.84
C GLY A 153 3.67 4.66 -3.19
N PHE A 154 3.01 4.02 -2.22
CA PHE A 154 1.66 3.46 -2.41
C PHE A 154 0.63 4.56 -2.72
N GLY A 155 0.72 5.70 -2.03
CA GLY A 155 -0.14 6.87 -2.28
C GLY A 155 0.11 7.57 -3.62
N LEU A 156 1.37 7.63 -4.07
CA LEU A 156 1.75 8.23 -5.35
C LEU A 156 1.43 7.36 -6.55
N ALA A 157 1.15 6.07 -6.36
CA ALA A 157 1.02 5.11 -7.44
C ALA A 157 0.02 5.55 -8.52
N SER A 158 -1.15 6.02 -8.11
CA SER A 158 -2.18 6.48 -9.05
C SER A 158 -1.77 7.68 -9.91
N VAL A 159 -0.74 8.47 -9.55
CA VAL A 159 -0.28 9.60 -10.39
C VAL A 159 0.20 9.13 -11.77
N TYR A 160 0.87 7.98 -11.83
CA TYR A 160 1.37 7.43 -13.10
C TYR A 160 0.56 6.21 -13.57
N ILE A 161 0.06 5.38 -12.65
CA ILE A 161 -0.74 4.21 -13.01
C ILE A 161 -2.06 4.64 -13.67
N ALA A 162 -2.70 5.72 -13.21
CA ALA A 162 -3.96 6.18 -13.80
C ALA A 162 -3.83 6.55 -15.29
N PRO A 163 -2.92 7.46 -15.70
CA PRO A 163 -2.75 7.77 -17.13
C PRO A 163 -2.23 6.57 -17.93
N LEU A 164 -1.35 5.75 -17.36
CA LEU A 164 -0.89 4.52 -18.01
C LEU A 164 -2.05 3.54 -18.25
N ALA A 165 -2.92 3.35 -17.26
CA ALA A 165 -4.10 2.51 -17.38
C ALA A 165 -5.04 3.03 -18.47
N GLN A 166 -5.33 4.34 -18.49
CA GLN A 166 -6.18 4.92 -19.53
C GLN A 166 -5.59 4.72 -20.94
N PHE A 167 -4.28 4.95 -21.10
CA PHE A 167 -3.58 4.70 -22.36
C PHE A 167 -3.68 3.24 -22.79
N LEU A 168 -3.34 2.30 -21.89
CA LEU A 168 -3.38 0.87 -22.20
C LEU A 168 -4.81 0.39 -22.51
N LEU A 169 -5.80 0.89 -21.79
CA LEU A 169 -7.21 0.57 -22.03
C LEU A 169 -7.67 1.06 -23.40
N GLY A 170 -7.31 2.28 -23.79
CA GLY A 170 -7.65 2.83 -25.09
C GLY A 170 -6.93 2.14 -26.26
N ALA A 171 -5.66 1.77 -26.08
CA ALA A 171 -4.84 1.19 -27.15
C ALA A 171 -5.01 -0.33 -27.30
N TYR A 172 -5.22 -1.06 -26.19
CA TYR A 172 -5.15 -2.52 -26.17
C TYR A 172 -6.35 -3.21 -25.49
N GLY A 173 -7.26 -2.45 -24.88
CA GLY A 173 -8.39 -2.99 -24.13
C GLY A 173 -8.01 -3.52 -22.74
N LEU A 174 -9.02 -3.93 -21.96
CA LEU A 174 -8.88 -4.27 -20.54
C LEU A 174 -8.02 -5.52 -20.31
N GLN A 175 -8.25 -6.58 -21.06
CA GLN A 175 -7.57 -7.86 -20.93
C GLN A 175 -6.05 -7.70 -21.12
N GLN A 176 -5.62 -7.12 -22.25
CA GLN A 176 -4.20 -6.89 -22.52
C GLN A 176 -3.57 -5.89 -21.54
N SER A 177 -4.32 -4.88 -21.10
CA SER A 177 -3.87 -3.97 -20.03
C SER A 177 -3.51 -4.74 -18.76
N MET A 178 -4.36 -5.68 -18.33
CA MET A 178 -4.07 -6.50 -17.14
C MET A 178 -2.83 -7.37 -17.33
N LEU A 179 -2.60 -7.90 -18.53
CA LEU A 179 -1.41 -8.68 -18.86
C LEU A 179 -0.13 -7.83 -18.71
N TYR A 180 -0.11 -6.62 -19.28
CA TYR A 180 1.02 -5.71 -19.18
C TYR A 180 1.29 -5.26 -17.74
N PHE A 181 0.25 -4.95 -16.98
CA PHE A 181 0.39 -4.67 -15.55
C PHE A 181 0.97 -5.88 -14.80
N GLY A 182 0.51 -7.10 -15.11
CA GLY A 182 1.04 -8.32 -14.53
C GLY A 182 2.55 -8.45 -14.70
N PHE A 183 3.05 -8.37 -15.93
CA PHE A 183 4.49 -8.42 -16.21
C PHE A 183 5.25 -7.26 -15.56
N GLY A 184 4.71 -6.04 -15.62
CA GLY A 184 5.31 -4.87 -15.02
C GLY A 184 5.46 -5.00 -13.50
N PHE A 185 4.44 -5.50 -12.81
CA PHE A 185 4.50 -5.73 -11.37
C PHE A 185 5.53 -6.79 -11.00
N VAL A 186 5.59 -7.94 -11.71
CA VAL A 186 6.66 -8.93 -11.45
C VAL A 186 8.02 -8.29 -11.62
N ALA A 187 8.26 -7.61 -12.74
CA ALA A 187 9.56 -7.04 -13.07
C ALA A 187 10.02 -6.01 -12.02
N ILE A 188 9.17 -5.02 -11.72
CA ILE A 188 9.51 -3.93 -10.80
C ILE A 188 9.67 -4.45 -9.37
N THR A 189 8.72 -5.27 -8.89
CA THR A 189 8.78 -5.75 -7.49
C THR A 189 9.93 -6.72 -7.27
N CYS A 190 10.21 -7.63 -8.22
CA CYS A 190 11.36 -8.52 -8.10
C CYS A 190 12.67 -7.74 -8.18
N PHE A 191 12.77 -6.76 -9.10
CA PHE A 191 13.94 -5.90 -9.22
C PHE A 191 14.21 -5.12 -7.94
N CYS A 192 13.23 -4.36 -7.45
CA CYS A 192 13.36 -3.61 -6.20
C CYS A 192 13.59 -4.56 -5.00
N GLY A 193 12.95 -5.73 -5.00
CA GLY A 193 13.11 -6.76 -3.97
C GLY A 193 14.54 -7.25 -3.79
N MET A 194 15.37 -7.23 -4.84
CA MET A 194 16.81 -7.57 -4.75
C MET A 194 17.59 -6.63 -3.83
N PHE A 195 17.10 -5.40 -3.64
CA PHE A 195 17.75 -4.38 -2.83
C PHE A 195 17.26 -4.36 -1.39
N LEU A 196 16.15 -5.04 -1.09
CA LEU A 196 15.64 -5.17 0.27
C LEU A 196 16.56 -6.03 1.14
N ALA A 197 16.83 -5.56 2.35
CA ALA A 197 17.60 -6.30 3.34
C ALA A 197 17.22 -5.87 4.76
N ASN A 198 17.23 -6.82 5.69
CA ASN A 198 17.28 -6.49 7.11
C ASN A 198 18.73 -6.09 7.47
N PRO A 199 18.93 -5.22 8.47
CA PRO A 199 20.26 -4.97 9.01
C PRO A 199 20.83 -6.24 9.67
N PRO A 200 22.16 -6.35 9.80
CA PRO A 200 22.79 -7.51 10.43
C PRO A 200 22.37 -7.66 11.90
N ALA A 201 22.43 -8.88 12.43
CA ALA A 201 22.11 -9.14 13.83
C ALA A 201 22.97 -8.27 14.77
N GLY A 202 22.34 -7.68 15.79
CA GLY A 202 23.02 -6.75 16.71
C GLY A 202 23.24 -5.33 16.17
N TYR A 203 22.71 -5.00 14.99
CA TYR A 203 22.76 -3.63 14.49
C TYR A 203 21.99 -2.66 15.40
N VAL A 204 22.66 -1.56 15.76
CA VAL A 204 22.07 -0.45 16.51
C VAL A 204 22.19 0.80 15.65
N ALA A 205 21.05 1.33 15.20
CA ALA A 205 21.01 2.48 14.30
C ALA A 205 21.57 3.78 14.92
N ASP A 206 21.47 3.91 16.26
CA ASP A 206 22.10 4.97 17.03
C ASP A 206 22.62 4.44 18.39
N PRO A 207 23.94 4.20 18.51
CA PRO A 207 24.56 3.72 19.75
C PRO A 207 24.38 4.67 20.95
N ASN A 208 24.21 5.98 20.72
CA ASN A 208 24.04 6.96 21.78
C ASN A 208 22.60 6.96 22.31
N ALA A 209 21.61 6.74 21.43
CA ALA A 209 20.21 6.53 21.84
C ALA A 209 19.98 5.18 22.55
N ALA A 210 20.79 4.16 22.24
CA ALA A 210 20.68 2.84 22.86
C ALA A 210 20.96 2.83 24.38
N LYS A 211 21.83 3.72 24.87
CA LYS A 211 22.12 3.87 26.30
C LYS A 211 20.94 4.41 27.11
N VAL A 212 20.07 5.24 26.49
CA VAL A 212 18.86 5.79 27.14
C VAL A 212 17.69 4.79 27.06
N SER A 213 17.65 4.00 25.98
CA SER A 213 16.59 3.02 25.69
C SER A 213 16.71 1.71 26.50
N ALA A 214 17.92 1.28 26.86
CA ALA A 214 18.16 0.01 27.58
C ALA A 214 17.46 -0.09 28.94
N LYS A 215 17.15 1.04 29.59
CA LYS A 215 16.44 1.07 30.89
C LYS A 215 14.91 0.92 30.75
N THR A 216 14.36 1.10 29.55
CA THR A 216 12.91 1.12 29.28
C THR A 216 12.46 -0.03 28.36
N VAL A 217 13.34 -0.57 27.51
CA VAL A 217 13.00 -1.64 26.55
C VAL A 217 13.04 -3.04 27.17
N ALA A 218 13.76 -3.23 28.28
CA ALA A 218 13.82 -4.52 28.98
C ALA A 218 12.45 -4.97 29.57
N SER A 219 11.46 -4.07 29.68
CA SER A 219 10.20 -4.34 30.38
C SER A 219 8.98 -4.61 29.50
N ASP A 220 9.06 -4.55 28.16
CA ASP A 220 7.83 -4.53 27.34
C ASP A 220 7.87 -5.32 26.02
N ASN A 221 8.72 -6.35 25.92
CA ASN A 221 8.71 -7.29 24.78
C ASN A 221 7.52 -8.27 24.90
N LYS A 222 6.30 -7.76 24.71
CA LYS A 222 5.05 -8.52 24.79
C LYS A 222 4.86 -9.37 23.54
N SER A 223 4.52 -10.63 23.74
CA SER A 223 4.03 -11.50 22.66
C SER A 223 2.74 -10.93 22.04
N PRO A 224 2.41 -11.26 20.78
CA PRO A 224 1.15 -10.83 20.15
C PRO A 224 -0.09 -11.14 21.00
N SER A 225 -0.13 -12.31 21.65
CA SER A 225 -1.24 -12.69 22.54
C SER A 225 -1.36 -11.77 23.76
N GLN A 226 -0.24 -11.31 24.32
CA GLN A 226 -0.24 -10.35 25.43
C GLN A 226 -0.70 -8.96 24.96
N VAL A 227 -0.31 -8.52 23.76
CA VAL A 227 -0.74 -7.23 23.20
C VAL A 227 -2.26 -7.19 22.98
N LEU A 228 -2.85 -8.28 22.46
CA LEU A 228 -4.30 -8.41 22.24
C LEU A 228 -5.14 -8.37 23.53
N LYS A 229 -4.52 -8.55 24.70
CA LYS A 229 -5.19 -8.43 26.01
C LYS A 229 -5.16 -7.02 26.58
N THR A 230 -4.51 -6.06 25.91
CA THR A 230 -4.37 -4.69 26.42
C THR A 230 -5.47 -3.77 25.89
N ALA A 231 -6.03 -2.91 26.75
CA ALA A 231 -7.00 -1.90 26.33
C ALA A 231 -6.42 -0.93 25.26
N LYS A 232 -5.13 -0.59 25.39
CA LYS A 232 -4.41 0.27 24.45
C LYS A 232 -4.46 -0.25 23.01
N PHE A 233 -4.40 -1.58 22.82
CA PHE A 233 -4.52 -2.18 21.49
C PHE A 233 -5.89 -1.85 20.87
N TYR A 234 -6.98 -2.05 21.60
CA TYR A 234 -8.33 -1.79 21.08
C TYR A 234 -8.58 -0.30 20.87
N THR A 235 -8.04 0.59 21.71
CA THR A 235 -8.10 2.04 21.45
C THR A 235 -7.45 2.39 20.10
N LEU A 236 -6.23 1.92 19.87
CA LEU A 236 -5.52 2.17 18.60
C LEU A 236 -6.21 1.51 17.41
N TRP A 237 -6.73 0.30 17.59
CA TRP A 237 -7.45 -0.43 16.56
C TRP A 237 -8.73 0.30 16.14
N THR A 238 -9.53 0.77 17.09
CA THR A 238 -10.76 1.53 16.81
C THR A 238 -10.45 2.86 16.11
N CYS A 239 -9.44 3.59 16.58
CA CYS A 239 -8.98 4.81 15.90
C CYS A 239 -8.54 4.52 14.46
N PHE A 240 -7.80 3.42 14.24
CA PHE A 240 -7.36 3.01 12.91
C PHE A 240 -8.53 2.60 12.02
N PHE A 241 -9.49 1.83 12.55
CA PHE A 241 -10.68 1.39 11.82
C PHE A 241 -11.51 2.57 11.33
N ILE A 242 -11.85 3.51 12.22
CA ILE A 242 -12.64 4.70 11.90
C ILE A 242 -11.87 5.60 10.91
N GLY A 243 -10.61 5.91 11.22
CA GLY A 243 -9.78 6.79 10.40
C GLY A 243 -9.56 6.24 8.98
N ALA A 244 -9.21 4.96 8.85
CA ALA A 244 -8.99 4.31 7.56
C ALA A 244 -10.29 4.14 6.77
N GLY A 245 -11.40 3.80 7.43
CA GLY A 245 -12.70 3.62 6.79
C GLY A 245 -13.18 4.86 6.04
N ALA A 246 -13.11 6.03 6.69
CA ALA A 246 -13.45 7.30 6.07
C ALA A 246 -12.54 7.63 4.86
N GLY A 247 -11.23 7.41 4.97
CA GLY A 247 -10.30 7.62 3.84
C GLY A 247 -10.58 6.70 2.65
N LEU A 248 -10.83 5.40 2.90
CA LEU A 248 -11.16 4.41 1.86
C LEU A 248 -12.48 4.75 1.15
N MET A 249 -13.47 5.25 1.87
CA MET A 249 -14.76 5.67 1.30
C MET A 249 -14.58 6.81 0.30
N VAL A 250 -13.79 7.84 0.64
CA VAL A 250 -13.49 8.96 -0.26
C VAL A 250 -12.77 8.48 -1.51
N ILE A 251 -11.76 7.62 -1.36
CA ILE A 251 -10.98 7.09 -2.50
C ILE A 251 -11.86 6.24 -3.43
N GLY A 252 -12.72 5.38 -2.86
CA GLY A 252 -13.60 4.50 -3.64
C GLY A 252 -14.64 5.23 -4.50
N SER A 253 -15.05 6.44 -4.07
CA SER A 253 -16.10 7.24 -4.72
C SER A 253 -15.58 8.48 -5.47
N ALA A 254 -14.29 8.82 -5.35
CA ALA A 254 -13.69 10.05 -5.84
C ALA A 254 -13.97 10.37 -7.32
N LYS A 255 -13.78 9.40 -8.23
CA LYS A 255 -14.01 9.63 -9.68
C LYS A 255 -15.48 9.90 -9.99
N GLY A 256 -16.40 9.24 -9.29
CA GLY A 256 -17.84 9.44 -9.47
C GLY A 256 -18.27 10.84 -9.05
N LEU A 257 -17.82 11.28 -7.87
CA LEU A 257 -18.04 12.62 -7.35
C LEU A 257 -17.41 13.69 -8.28
N ALA A 258 -16.17 13.47 -8.69
CA ALA A 258 -15.44 14.39 -9.57
C ALA A 258 -16.08 14.53 -10.95
N LYS A 259 -16.59 13.45 -11.54
CA LYS A 259 -17.24 13.50 -12.87
C LYS A 259 -18.56 14.28 -12.82
N ALA A 260 -19.32 14.16 -11.73
CA ALA A 260 -20.57 14.88 -11.54
C ALA A 260 -20.37 16.41 -11.44
N SER A 261 -19.23 16.86 -10.90
CA SER A 261 -18.96 18.29 -10.65
C SER A 261 -17.97 18.93 -11.65
N MET A 262 -17.06 18.17 -12.26
CA MET A 262 -15.92 18.71 -13.02
C MET A 262 -15.79 18.17 -14.46
N GLY A 263 -16.68 17.29 -14.91
CA GLY A 263 -16.67 16.78 -16.29
C GLY A 263 -15.34 16.12 -16.69
N GLU A 264 -14.74 16.57 -17.79
CA GLU A 264 -13.48 16.03 -18.32
C GLU A 264 -12.27 16.27 -17.41
N MET A 265 -12.34 17.23 -16.49
CA MET A 265 -11.25 17.55 -15.54
C MET A 265 -11.17 16.57 -14.36
N ALA A 266 -12.05 15.55 -14.30
CA ALA A 266 -12.09 14.58 -13.21
C ALA A 266 -10.76 13.81 -12.99
N PHE A 267 -9.91 13.70 -14.01
CA PHE A 267 -8.58 13.07 -13.85
C PHE A 267 -7.63 13.88 -12.95
N LEU A 268 -7.76 15.21 -12.92
CA LEU A 268 -6.94 16.08 -12.07
C LEU A 268 -7.22 15.84 -10.59
N VAL A 269 -8.47 15.51 -10.24
CA VAL A 269 -8.85 15.20 -8.85
C VAL A 269 -8.11 13.95 -8.36
N VAL A 270 -8.04 12.91 -9.19
CA VAL A 270 -7.32 11.67 -8.84
C VAL A 270 -5.82 11.97 -8.66
N ALA A 271 -5.22 12.79 -9.52
CA ALA A 271 -3.82 13.18 -9.40
C ALA A 271 -3.56 14.01 -8.13
N ILE A 272 -4.35 15.05 -7.88
CA ILE A 272 -4.24 15.91 -6.68
C ILE A 272 -4.43 15.09 -5.41
N MET A 273 -5.42 14.21 -5.37
CA MET A 273 -5.65 13.32 -4.23
C MET A 273 -4.46 12.38 -4.00
N SER A 274 -3.86 11.85 -5.07
CA SER A 274 -2.70 10.94 -4.95
C SER A 274 -1.46 11.66 -4.43
N VAL A 275 -1.19 12.86 -4.94
CA VAL A 275 -0.12 13.73 -4.43
C VAL A 275 -0.37 14.11 -2.97
N GLY A 276 -1.60 14.52 -2.64
CA GLY A 276 -1.99 14.84 -1.26
C GLY A 276 -1.88 13.65 -0.31
N ASN A 277 -2.27 12.44 -0.76
CA ASN A 277 -2.15 11.20 0.00
C ASN A 277 -0.68 10.91 0.34
N ALA A 278 0.20 11.03 -0.64
CA ALA A 278 1.62 10.82 -0.46
C ALA A 278 2.30 11.88 0.40
N ALA A 279 2.05 13.16 0.10
CA ALA A 279 2.56 14.28 0.87
C ALA A 279 2.10 14.19 2.33
N GLY A 280 0.83 13.86 2.56
CA GLY A 280 0.26 13.64 3.88
C GLY A 280 1.01 12.58 4.67
N ARG A 281 1.41 11.45 4.05
CA ARG A 281 2.21 10.40 4.72
C ARG A 281 3.59 10.90 5.15
N ILE A 282 4.26 11.69 4.31
CA ILE A 282 5.58 12.23 4.61
C ILE A 282 5.48 13.32 5.68
N ILE A 283 4.57 14.29 5.49
CA ILE A 283 4.36 15.41 6.41
C ILE A 283 3.93 14.90 7.78
N ALA A 284 2.93 14.01 7.84
CA ALA A 284 2.52 13.40 9.10
C ALA A 284 3.65 12.60 9.74
N GLY A 285 4.46 11.88 8.96
CA GLY A 285 5.65 11.18 9.45
C GLY A 285 6.64 12.12 10.13
N VAL A 286 6.99 13.23 9.47
CA VAL A 286 7.92 14.25 9.99
C VAL A 286 7.35 14.96 11.21
N VAL A 287 6.08 15.36 11.18
CA VAL A 287 5.40 15.99 12.32
C VAL A 287 5.39 15.02 13.49
N SER A 288 5.09 13.76 13.24
CA SER A 288 5.05 12.70 14.25
C SER A 288 6.40 12.42 14.90
N ASP A 289 7.49 12.53 14.15
CA ASP A 289 8.85 12.44 14.68
C ASP A 289 9.20 13.62 15.61
N LYS A 290 8.54 14.79 15.44
CA LYS A 290 8.81 16.01 16.22
C LYS A 290 7.92 16.17 17.46
N ILE A 291 6.60 16.00 17.29
CA ILE A 291 5.60 16.31 18.33
C ILE A 291 5.00 15.07 19.00
N GLY A 292 5.43 13.88 18.57
CA GLY A 292 4.95 12.60 19.09
C GLY A 292 3.80 11.99 18.29
N ARG A 293 3.67 10.66 18.44
CA ARG A 293 2.73 9.81 17.69
C ARG A 293 1.26 10.12 18.02
N ALA A 294 0.93 10.24 19.31
CA ALA A 294 -0.44 10.48 19.77
C ALA A 294 -0.96 11.87 19.33
N ASN A 295 -0.18 12.92 19.56
CA ASN A 295 -0.56 14.29 19.19
C ASN A 295 -0.81 14.41 17.68
N THR A 296 0.05 13.79 16.87
CA THR A 296 -0.12 13.80 15.41
C THR A 296 -1.41 13.09 14.99
N LEU A 297 -1.70 11.91 15.56
CA LEU A 297 -2.94 11.18 15.27
C LEU A 297 -4.18 12.00 15.64
N VAL A 298 -4.18 12.67 16.81
CA VAL A 298 -5.30 13.52 17.23
C VAL A 298 -5.51 14.67 16.24
N ILE A 299 -4.45 15.39 15.87
CA ILE A 299 -4.53 16.49 14.91
C ILE A 299 -5.10 16.01 13.58
N MET A 300 -4.60 14.88 13.06
CA MET A 300 -5.07 14.34 11.77
C MET A 300 -6.53 13.90 11.81
N LEU A 301 -6.96 13.20 12.87
CA LEU A 301 -8.34 12.73 12.99
C LEU A 301 -9.33 13.88 13.19
N VAL A 302 -8.97 14.89 13.98
CA VAL A 302 -9.79 16.10 14.15
C VAL A 302 -9.89 16.85 12.83
N PHE A 303 -8.78 17.06 12.13
CA PHE A 303 -8.77 17.72 10.82
C PHE A 303 -9.63 16.96 9.79
N GLN A 304 -9.51 15.63 9.74
CA GLN A 304 -10.34 14.79 8.88
C GLN A 304 -11.83 14.92 9.22
N ALA A 305 -12.19 14.85 10.50
CA ALA A 305 -13.57 15.01 10.94
C ALA A 305 -14.13 16.39 10.55
N SER A 306 -13.38 17.47 10.77
CA SER A 306 -13.77 18.82 10.38
C SER A 306 -14.05 18.92 8.87
N LEU A 307 -13.18 18.36 8.02
CA LEU A 307 -13.39 18.36 6.57
C LEU A 307 -14.64 17.57 6.16
N MET A 308 -14.92 16.44 6.82
CA MET A 308 -16.11 15.63 6.52
C MET A 308 -17.42 16.32 6.92
N PHE A 309 -17.42 17.18 7.95
CA PHE A 309 -18.61 17.96 8.32
C PHE A 309 -18.83 19.19 7.44
N LEU A 310 -17.79 19.66 6.75
CA LEU A 310 -17.86 20.82 5.85
C LEU A 310 -18.21 20.46 4.39
N ALA A 311 -18.06 19.18 4.02
CA ALA A 311 -18.31 18.65 2.67
C ALA A 311 -19.75 18.16 2.51
#